data_AF-A0A3D2J7F1-F1
#
_entry.id   AF-A0A3D2J7F1-F1
#
_cell.length_a   1.000
_cell.length_b   1.000
_cell.length_c   1.000
_cell.angle_alpha   90.00
_cell.angle_beta   90.00
_cell.angle_gamma   90.00
#
_symmetry.space_group_name_H-M   'P 1'
#
loop_
_entity.id
_entity.type
_entity.pdbx_description
1 polymer ?
#
loop_
_entity_poly.entity_id
_entity_poly.type
_entity_poly.pdbx_seq_one_letter_code
_entity_poly.pdbx_strand_id
1 'polypeptide(L)'
;MNQRVDVQVIEQSGDIDGNAALYEIFPGSGIETLIASTPHTRKILREPEVRSVEFQHLLSHGLHSIIKSLLMSQNTQVSSFLQSQPVDVLYILRGGLNFDLHTNLHDVTHTLPEVSFLSSQRIISPQGFSIQEASYQKWSIQDDAILCIGDISATATTILHALSHVMRRYNQQHKKPRWLLFVTIGASDVLDTMRAYEETLQQMWGPQCGMTIVFIEQALSLYKGDTALEGIHLPHTDFFRKGYLSAPEFEYDSLTHPISFLEQCAIYDGGSRAFEPRSYMEELRDYWERLLEHAQTLPMDVLLSLKSNLMDYKRPYDEWVQRGEGWHISEQRLRELYEKGQEALSYLHTHSLQELCEQRLYAIEQQMGHHR
;
A
#
# COMPACT_ATOMS: atom_id res chain seq x y z
N MET A 1 -3.37 -14.03 13.67
CA MET A 1 -2.84 -13.84 15.03
C MET A 1 -2.59 -12.35 15.17
N ASN A 2 -3.47 -11.62 15.85
CA ASN A 2 -3.33 -10.16 15.99
C ASN A 2 -2.28 -9.89 17.06
N GLN A 3 -1.02 -9.77 16.65
CA GLN A 3 0.01 -9.23 17.54
C GLN A 3 -0.36 -7.78 17.86
N ARG A 4 -0.20 -7.41 19.13
CA ARG A 4 -0.28 -6.03 19.59
C ARG A 4 0.79 -5.24 18.83
N VAL A 5 0.37 -4.25 18.06
CA VAL A 5 1.28 -3.39 17.30
C VAL A 5 1.45 -2.12 18.09
N ASP A 6 2.66 -1.89 18.60
CA ASP A 6 3.02 -0.61 19.19
C ASP A 6 3.13 0.41 18.05
N VAL A 7 2.44 1.55 18.21
CA VAL A 7 2.40 2.62 17.21
C VAL A 7 2.93 3.89 17.87
N GLN A 8 3.73 4.66 17.15
CA GLN A 8 4.17 5.98 17.59
C GLN A 8 3.74 7.02 16.56
N VAL A 9 3.03 8.05 17.01
CA VAL A 9 2.67 9.16 16.13
C VAL A 9 3.90 10.02 15.88
N ILE A 10 4.26 10.18 14.61
CA ILE A 10 5.38 11.00 14.16
C ILE A 10 4.88 12.39 13.73
N GLU A 11 3.78 12.45 12.96
CA GLU A 11 3.18 13.68 12.45
C GLU A 11 1.66 13.50 12.25
N GLN A 12 0.83 14.47 12.68
CA GLN A 12 -0.64 14.38 12.60
C GLN A 12 -1.28 15.26 11.51
N SER A 13 -0.52 16.00 10.70
CA SER A 13 -1.06 16.99 9.75
C SER A 13 -1.55 16.43 8.40
N GLY A 14 -2.09 15.20 8.36
CA GLY A 14 -2.53 14.54 7.13
C GLY A 14 -3.83 15.05 6.50
N ASP A 15 -4.45 16.09 7.07
CA ASP A 15 -5.70 16.69 6.57
C ASP A 15 -5.50 18.07 5.93
N ILE A 16 -4.27 18.60 5.90
CA ILE A 16 -3.92 19.87 5.26
C ILE A 16 -3.16 19.56 3.97
N ASP A 17 -3.55 20.22 2.86
CA ASP A 17 -2.84 20.11 1.60
C ASP A 17 -1.34 20.39 1.78
N GLY A 18 -0.52 19.38 1.51
CA GLY A 18 0.94 19.47 1.51
C GLY A 18 1.67 18.83 2.70
N ASN A 19 0.98 18.19 3.65
CA ASN A 19 1.61 17.37 4.69
C ASN A 19 0.95 15.97 4.75
N ALA A 20 1.73 14.95 5.11
CA ALA A 20 1.24 13.60 5.39
C ALA A 20 1.11 13.36 6.90
N ALA A 21 0.15 12.53 7.31
CA ALA A 21 0.19 11.94 8.64
C ALA A 21 1.17 10.76 8.62
N LEU A 22 2.04 10.68 9.63
CA LEU A 22 3.07 9.66 9.74
C LEU A 22 2.96 8.94 11.08
N TYR A 23 2.96 7.61 11.01
CA TYR A 23 2.85 6.71 12.15
C TYR A 23 3.96 5.66 12.07
N GLU A 24 4.83 5.56 13.05
CA GLU A 24 5.77 4.44 13.15
C GLU A 24 5.06 3.24 13.76
N ILE A 25 5.21 2.07 13.14
CA ILE A 25 4.73 0.79 13.65
C ILE A 25 5.91 -0.09 14.02
N PHE A 26 5.81 -0.80 15.14
CA PHE A 26 6.91 -1.61 15.69
C PHE A 26 8.21 -0.82 15.97
N PRO A 27 8.14 0.29 16.75
CA PRO A 27 9.31 1.06 17.10
C PRO A 27 10.38 0.19 17.77
N GLY A 28 11.64 0.36 17.35
CA GLY A 28 12.77 -0.41 17.88
C GLY A 28 12.91 -1.84 17.36
N SER A 29 12.13 -2.25 16.35
CA SER A 29 12.20 -3.60 15.75
C SER A 29 13.36 -3.81 14.74
N GLY A 30 14.29 -2.86 14.65
CA GLY A 30 15.43 -2.88 13.72
C GLY A 30 15.15 -2.08 12.44
N ILE A 31 14.09 -2.45 11.72
CA ILE A 31 13.64 -1.74 10.52
C ILE A 31 12.66 -0.63 10.89
N GLU A 32 12.96 0.60 10.47
CA GLU A 32 12.02 1.71 10.58
C GLU A 32 10.81 1.43 9.67
N THR A 33 9.64 1.24 10.27
CA THR A 33 8.43 0.88 9.54
C THR A 33 7.37 1.93 9.79
N LEU A 34 6.94 2.62 8.75
CA LEU A 34 6.02 3.74 8.83
C LEU A 34 4.72 3.43 8.08
N ILE A 35 3.61 3.95 8.57
CA ILE A 35 2.36 4.12 7.84
C ILE A 35 2.21 5.61 7.53
N ALA A 36 1.94 5.94 6.27
CA ALA A 36 1.73 7.30 5.83
C ALA A 36 0.34 7.48 5.20
N SER A 37 -0.37 8.54 5.61
CA SER A 37 -1.70 8.87 5.10
C SER A 37 -1.75 10.26 4.48
N THR A 38 -2.42 10.38 3.34
CA THR A 38 -2.71 11.66 2.68
C THR A 38 -4.11 11.64 2.07
N PRO A 39 -4.77 12.78 1.88
CA PRO A 39 -6.09 12.81 1.22
C PRO A 39 -6.08 12.16 -0.18
N HIS A 40 -4.95 12.31 -0.90
CA HIS A 40 -4.75 11.78 -2.23
C HIS A 40 -4.66 10.24 -2.24
N THR A 41 -3.87 9.67 -1.34
CA THR A 41 -3.68 8.21 -1.23
C THR A 41 -4.90 7.52 -0.62
N ARG A 42 -5.61 8.17 0.31
CA ARG A 42 -6.93 7.70 0.78
C ARG A 42 -7.92 7.55 -0.37
N LYS A 43 -8.03 8.58 -1.23
CA LYS A 43 -8.90 8.53 -2.42
C LYS A 43 -8.51 7.38 -3.36
N ILE A 44 -7.22 7.16 -3.61
CA ILE A 44 -6.74 6.06 -4.47
C ILE A 44 -7.20 4.69 -3.97
N LEU A 45 -7.06 4.42 -2.67
CA LEU A 45 -7.42 3.13 -2.09
C LEU A 45 -8.93 2.97 -1.86
N ARG A 46 -9.67 4.08 -1.78
CA ARG A 46 -11.13 4.08 -1.65
C ARG A 46 -11.85 3.88 -2.99
N GLU A 47 -11.40 4.55 -4.04
CA GLU A 47 -12.10 4.65 -5.33
C GLU A 47 -11.33 3.90 -6.42
N PRO A 48 -11.70 2.64 -6.74
CA PRO A 48 -11.10 1.91 -7.85
C PRO A 48 -11.18 2.66 -9.17
N GLU A 49 -12.18 3.51 -9.39
CA GLU A 49 -12.39 4.16 -10.68
C GLU A 49 -11.39 5.28 -10.99
N VAL A 50 -10.70 5.80 -9.97
CA VAL A 50 -9.52 6.66 -10.15
C VAL A 50 -8.48 5.89 -10.94
N ARG A 51 -8.21 6.29 -12.18
CA ARG A 51 -7.38 5.53 -13.12
C ARG A 51 -6.59 6.45 -14.04
N SER A 52 -5.65 5.87 -14.78
CA SER A 52 -4.81 6.58 -15.74
C SER A 52 -4.11 7.80 -15.12
N VAL A 53 -4.13 8.93 -15.81
CA VAL A 53 -3.46 10.18 -15.41
C VAL A 53 -3.93 10.67 -14.04
N GLU A 54 -5.21 10.52 -13.69
CA GLU A 54 -5.70 10.92 -12.36
C GLU A 54 -5.04 10.08 -11.25
N PHE A 55 -4.95 8.76 -11.45
CA PHE A 55 -4.25 7.88 -10.51
C PHE A 55 -2.78 8.27 -10.33
N GLN A 56 -2.08 8.55 -11.43
CA GLN A 56 -0.66 8.95 -11.39
C GLN A 56 -0.47 10.31 -10.70
N HIS A 57 -1.32 11.30 -11.01
CA HIS A 57 -1.26 12.61 -10.35
C HIS A 57 -1.54 12.51 -8.85
N LEU A 58 -2.61 11.81 -8.44
CA LEU A 58 -2.93 11.64 -7.03
C LEU A 58 -1.80 10.90 -6.28
N LEU A 59 -1.21 9.86 -6.90
CA LEU A 59 -0.12 9.12 -6.27
C LEU A 59 1.13 10.00 -6.13
N SER A 60 1.47 10.77 -7.17
CA SER A 60 2.58 11.73 -7.14
C SER A 60 2.37 12.79 -6.06
N HIS A 61 1.19 13.43 -5.99
CA HIS A 61 0.88 14.42 -4.94
C HIS A 61 0.91 13.84 -3.52
N GLY A 62 0.40 12.61 -3.34
CA GLY A 62 0.51 11.89 -2.09
C GLY A 62 1.98 11.65 -1.70
N LEU A 63 2.79 11.15 -2.63
CA LEU A 63 4.21 10.89 -2.41
C LEU A 63 5.01 12.16 -2.14
N HIS A 64 4.71 13.27 -2.81
CA HIS A 64 5.29 14.58 -2.49
C HIS A 64 5.08 14.92 -1.01
N SER A 65 3.84 14.79 -0.54
CA SER A 65 3.46 15.11 0.85
C SER A 65 4.15 14.15 1.84
N ILE A 66 4.22 12.87 1.51
CA ILE A 66 4.91 11.86 2.34
C ILE A 66 6.40 12.16 2.44
N ILE A 67 7.09 12.36 1.31
CA ILE A 67 8.54 12.64 1.28
C ILE A 67 8.85 13.93 2.03
N LYS A 68 8.02 14.97 1.87
CA LYS A 68 8.15 16.23 2.59
C LYS A 68 8.02 16.04 4.10
N SER A 69 7.01 15.33 4.57
CA SER A 69 6.86 15.01 5.99
C SER A 69 8.02 14.15 6.52
N LEU A 70 8.51 13.18 5.74
CA LEU A 70 9.71 12.40 6.10
C LEU A 70 10.96 13.27 6.24
N LEU A 71 11.15 14.25 5.34
CA LEU A 71 12.29 15.17 5.37
C LEU A 71 12.21 16.14 6.56
N MET A 72 11.01 16.62 6.89
CA MET A 72 10.76 17.58 7.96
C MET A 72 10.75 16.94 9.35
N SER A 73 10.39 15.66 9.45
CA SER A 73 10.37 14.93 10.70
C SER A 73 11.79 14.72 11.24
N GLN A 74 12.05 15.18 12.47
CA GLN A 74 13.32 14.91 13.17
C GLN A 74 13.32 13.56 13.90
N ASN A 75 12.19 12.85 13.88
CA ASN A 75 11.99 11.61 14.63
C ASN A 75 12.12 10.36 13.77
N THR A 76 12.44 10.49 12.48
CA THR A 76 12.70 9.35 11.59
C THR A 76 14.18 9.25 11.24
N GLN A 77 14.70 8.03 11.13
CA GLN A 77 16.08 7.76 10.74
C GLN A 77 16.33 8.20 9.30
N VAL A 78 15.36 7.95 8.40
CA VAL A 78 15.46 8.31 6.98
C VAL A 78 15.63 9.81 6.73
N SER A 79 15.13 10.67 7.62
CA SER A 79 15.21 12.14 7.48
C SER A 79 16.66 12.62 7.27
N SER A 80 17.59 12.09 8.07
CA SER A 80 19.01 12.46 8.03
C SER A 80 19.67 12.07 6.69
N PHE A 81 19.27 10.94 6.10
CA PHE A 81 19.78 10.49 4.81
C PHE A 81 19.20 11.29 3.65
N LEU A 82 17.90 11.61 3.70
CA LEU A 82 17.25 12.48 2.70
C LEU A 82 17.85 13.89 2.66
N GLN A 83 18.36 14.39 3.79
CA GLN A 83 18.99 15.73 3.87
C GLN A 83 20.44 15.76 3.40
N SER A 84 21.17 14.65 3.50
CA SER A 84 22.64 14.66 3.43
C SER A 84 23.26 13.80 2.33
N GLN A 85 22.50 12.90 1.71
CA GLN A 85 23.03 11.94 0.75
C GLN A 85 22.58 12.19 -0.69
N PRO A 86 23.37 11.76 -1.68
CA PRO A 86 22.89 11.61 -3.06
C PRO A 86 21.70 10.64 -3.11
N VAL A 87 20.83 10.82 -4.09
CA VAL A 87 19.61 10.02 -4.25
C VAL A 87 19.72 9.13 -5.48
N ASP A 88 19.49 7.84 -5.31
CA ASP A 88 19.31 6.89 -6.41
C ASP A 88 17.87 6.39 -6.40
N VAL A 89 17.21 6.36 -7.55
CA VAL A 89 15.86 5.82 -7.71
C VAL A 89 15.90 4.59 -8.57
N LEU A 90 15.31 3.49 -8.10
CA LEU A 90 15.09 2.30 -8.92
C LEU A 90 13.61 2.13 -9.25
N TYR A 91 13.32 2.16 -10.55
CA TYR A 91 12.03 1.75 -11.08
C TYR A 91 12.03 0.28 -11.47
N ILE A 92 11.23 -0.50 -10.73
CA ILE A 92 10.86 -1.85 -11.13
C ILE A 92 9.69 -1.74 -12.11
N LEU A 93 9.94 -2.08 -13.36
CA LEU A 93 8.97 -1.91 -14.43
C LEU A 93 7.89 -3.01 -14.40
N ARG A 94 6.62 -2.68 -14.70
CA ARG A 94 6.11 -1.34 -15.04
C ARG A 94 5.59 -0.56 -13.82
N GLY A 95 5.09 -1.26 -12.79
CA GLY A 95 4.33 -0.69 -11.68
C GLY A 95 5.03 0.45 -10.93
N GLY A 96 6.36 0.35 -10.75
CA GLY A 96 7.12 1.37 -10.03
C GLY A 96 7.12 2.75 -10.70
N LEU A 97 6.89 2.84 -12.03
CA LEU A 97 6.81 4.12 -12.72
C LEU A 97 5.68 5.02 -12.19
N ASN A 98 4.61 4.42 -11.67
CA ASN A 98 3.48 5.16 -11.13
C ASN A 98 3.83 6.01 -9.91
N PHE A 99 4.91 5.68 -9.21
CA PHE A 99 5.33 6.40 -8.01
C PHE A 99 6.08 7.69 -8.31
N ASP A 100 6.60 7.90 -9.54
CA ASP A 100 7.28 9.14 -9.94
C ASP A 100 8.28 9.69 -8.88
N LEU A 101 8.98 8.78 -8.19
CA LEU A 101 9.83 9.13 -7.05
C LEU A 101 10.93 10.12 -7.40
N HIS A 102 11.56 10.03 -8.58
CA HIS A 102 12.65 10.93 -8.94
C HIS A 102 12.20 12.40 -8.99
N THR A 103 11.03 12.68 -9.55
CA THR A 103 10.46 14.03 -9.58
C THR A 103 10.12 14.50 -8.17
N ASN A 104 9.40 13.68 -7.40
CA ASN A 104 9.00 14.04 -6.04
C ASN A 104 10.19 14.24 -5.10
N LEU A 105 11.22 13.41 -5.19
CA LEU A 105 12.45 13.54 -4.41
C LEU A 105 13.23 14.79 -4.81
N HIS A 106 13.31 15.12 -6.10
CA HIS A 106 13.93 16.36 -6.57
C HIS A 106 13.19 17.59 -6.03
N ASP A 107 11.88 17.62 -6.15
CA ASP A 107 11.06 18.77 -5.76
C ASP A 107 11.17 19.05 -4.26
N VAL A 108 11.25 18.00 -3.43
CA VAL A 108 11.28 18.13 -1.97
C VAL A 108 12.69 18.28 -1.41
N THR A 109 13.66 17.50 -1.89
CA THR A 109 15.03 17.48 -1.33
C THR A 109 16.00 18.38 -2.08
N HIS A 110 15.61 18.89 -3.26
CA HIS A 110 16.46 19.66 -4.18
C HIS A 110 17.73 18.92 -4.63
N THR A 111 17.80 17.62 -4.42
CA THR A 111 18.85 16.75 -4.96
C THR A 111 18.56 16.42 -6.43
N LEU A 112 19.57 15.91 -7.16
CA LEU A 112 19.38 15.40 -8.53
C LEU A 112 19.45 13.87 -8.49
N PRO A 113 18.30 13.16 -8.55
CA PRO A 113 18.32 11.71 -8.46
C PRO A 113 18.90 11.05 -9.70
N GLU A 114 19.73 10.03 -9.52
CA GLU A 114 20.12 9.12 -10.60
C GLU A 114 19.08 8.00 -10.72
N VAL A 115 18.65 7.70 -11.94
CA VAL A 115 17.50 6.80 -12.19
C VAL A 115 17.94 5.51 -12.86
N SER A 116 17.57 4.40 -12.24
CA SER A 116 17.76 3.04 -12.74
C SER A 116 16.42 2.38 -13.07
N PHE A 117 16.44 1.46 -14.03
CA PHE A 117 15.27 0.71 -14.50
C PHE A 117 15.59 -0.77 -14.53
N LEU A 118 14.67 -1.59 -14.02
CA LEU A 118 14.75 -3.04 -14.07
C LEU A 118 13.40 -3.61 -14.50
N SER A 119 13.36 -4.39 -15.58
CA SER A 119 12.16 -5.14 -15.93
C SER A 119 12.06 -6.43 -15.12
N SER A 120 10.89 -6.70 -14.56
CA SER A 120 10.54 -7.98 -13.96
C SER A 120 9.21 -8.45 -14.56
N GLN A 121 9.22 -9.54 -15.34
CA GLN A 121 7.97 -10.15 -15.81
C GLN A 121 7.47 -11.17 -14.79
N ARG A 122 6.17 -11.08 -14.48
CA ARG A 122 5.49 -12.00 -13.57
C ARG A 122 4.78 -13.08 -14.37
N ILE A 123 5.03 -14.37 -14.09
CA ILE A 123 4.18 -15.48 -14.53
C ILE A 123 3.30 -15.90 -13.35
N ILE A 124 2.00 -16.07 -13.59
CA ILE A 124 1.06 -16.60 -12.60
C ILE A 124 1.46 -18.05 -12.25
N SER A 125 1.61 -18.33 -10.95
CA SER A 125 1.85 -19.67 -10.43
C SER A 125 0.88 -19.97 -9.27
N PRO A 126 0.69 -21.24 -8.87
CA PRO A 126 -0.17 -21.59 -7.73
C PRO A 126 0.25 -20.97 -6.39
N GLN A 127 1.49 -20.47 -6.28
CA GLN A 127 2.05 -19.83 -5.09
C GLN A 127 2.01 -18.29 -5.18
N GLY A 128 1.32 -17.73 -6.18
CA GLY A 128 1.33 -16.31 -6.53
C GLY A 128 2.17 -16.03 -7.78
N PHE A 129 2.73 -14.83 -7.90
CA PHE A 129 3.55 -14.49 -9.06
C PHE A 129 4.99 -15.02 -8.93
N SER A 130 5.47 -15.69 -9.98
CA SER A 130 6.87 -16.10 -10.17
C SER A 130 7.56 -15.16 -11.17
N ILE A 131 8.87 -14.97 -11.07
CA ILE A 131 9.61 -14.05 -11.95
C ILE A 131 10.16 -14.82 -13.14
N GLN A 132 9.84 -14.35 -14.35
CA GLN A 132 10.56 -14.71 -15.57
C GLN A 132 11.51 -13.56 -15.90
N GLU A 133 12.80 -13.86 -16.10
CA GLU A 133 13.78 -12.84 -16.45
C GLU A 133 13.40 -12.19 -17.79
N ALA A 134 12.97 -10.93 -17.73
CA ALA A 134 12.88 -10.05 -18.89
C ALA A 134 14.10 -9.13 -18.90
N SER A 135 14.64 -8.95 -20.10
CA SER A 135 16.03 -8.59 -20.40
C SER A 135 16.39 -7.10 -20.35
N TYR A 136 15.48 -6.22 -19.90
CA TYR A 136 15.75 -4.78 -19.86
C TYR A 136 16.26 -4.33 -18.50
N GLN A 137 17.47 -3.78 -18.51
CA GLN A 137 18.06 -3.11 -17.36
C GLN A 137 18.84 -1.88 -17.82
N LYS A 138 18.68 -0.77 -17.13
CA LYS A 138 19.48 0.44 -17.30
C LYS A 138 19.85 0.95 -15.93
N TRP A 139 21.14 1.17 -15.70
CA TRP A 139 21.65 1.50 -14.38
C TRP A 139 22.36 2.84 -14.40
N SER A 140 21.94 3.71 -13.50
CA SER A 140 22.66 4.91 -13.07
C SER A 140 22.59 4.93 -11.56
N ILE A 141 23.75 4.87 -10.91
CA ILE A 141 23.88 4.75 -9.45
C ILE A 141 25.04 5.61 -8.96
N GLN A 142 24.93 6.11 -7.74
CA GLN A 142 25.92 6.93 -7.05
C GLN A 142 26.53 6.15 -5.87
N ASP A 143 27.67 6.62 -5.37
CA ASP A 143 28.23 6.07 -4.14
C ASP A 143 27.63 6.81 -2.95
N ASP A 144 27.58 6.13 -1.80
CA ASP A 144 27.03 6.65 -0.54
C ASP A 144 25.57 7.15 -0.63
N ALA A 145 24.81 6.73 -1.64
CA ALA A 145 23.45 7.22 -1.90
C ALA A 145 22.38 6.62 -0.96
N ILE A 146 21.26 7.32 -0.81
CA ILE A 146 19.99 6.70 -0.43
C ILE A 146 19.36 6.08 -1.67
N LEU A 147 19.06 4.78 -1.60
CA LEU A 147 18.33 4.05 -2.63
C LEU A 147 16.84 4.12 -2.34
N CYS A 148 16.08 4.75 -3.24
CA CYS A 148 14.65 4.93 -3.15
C CYS A 148 13.91 4.02 -4.14
N ILE A 149 12.93 3.27 -3.64
CA ILE A 149 12.11 2.35 -4.44
C ILE A 149 10.64 2.60 -4.11
N GLY A 150 9.80 2.62 -5.14
CA GLY A 150 8.34 2.73 -5.03
C GLY A 150 7.70 1.59 -5.80
N ASP A 151 6.87 0.77 -5.15
CA ASP A 151 6.14 -0.31 -5.84
C ASP A 151 4.89 -0.78 -5.08
N ILE A 152 3.97 -1.43 -5.80
CA ILE A 152 2.87 -2.19 -5.20
C ILE A 152 3.37 -3.61 -4.92
N SER A 153 3.45 -3.97 -3.64
CA SER A 153 4.17 -5.17 -3.22
C SER A 153 3.30 -6.14 -2.41
N ALA A 154 3.00 -7.29 -3.00
CA ALA A 154 2.26 -8.36 -2.35
C ALA A 154 3.20 -9.23 -1.48
N THR A 155 3.97 -10.13 -2.10
CA THR A 155 4.79 -11.13 -1.41
C THR A 155 6.27 -10.75 -1.28
N ALA A 156 6.64 -9.51 -1.60
CA ALA A 156 8.02 -9.03 -1.72
C ALA A 156 8.95 -9.79 -2.70
N THR A 157 8.46 -10.81 -3.42
CA THR A 157 9.27 -11.59 -4.39
C THR A 157 9.95 -10.70 -5.42
N THR A 158 9.20 -9.75 -5.99
CA THR A 158 9.72 -8.81 -6.99
C THR A 158 10.79 -7.88 -6.43
N ILE A 159 10.59 -7.33 -5.23
CA ILE A 159 11.57 -6.41 -4.63
C ILE A 159 12.85 -7.15 -4.22
N LEU A 160 12.77 -8.35 -3.65
CA LEU A 160 13.97 -9.13 -3.31
C LEU A 160 14.80 -9.47 -4.55
N HIS A 161 14.13 -9.87 -5.63
CA HIS A 161 14.81 -10.09 -6.90
C HIS A 161 15.50 -8.82 -7.39
N ALA A 162 14.80 -7.67 -7.35
CA ALA A 162 15.39 -6.39 -7.73
C ALA A 162 16.61 -6.04 -6.86
N LEU A 163 16.52 -6.18 -5.54
CA LEU A 163 17.62 -5.94 -4.60
C LEU A 163 18.83 -6.83 -4.92
N SER A 164 18.63 -8.08 -5.32
CA SER A 164 19.76 -8.94 -5.72
C SER A 164 20.53 -8.41 -6.94
N HIS A 165 19.83 -7.82 -7.92
CA HIS A 165 20.45 -7.17 -9.07
C HIS A 165 21.13 -5.85 -8.70
N VAL A 166 20.49 -5.06 -7.84
CA VAL A 166 21.07 -3.83 -7.28
C VAL A 166 22.39 -4.14 -6.58
N MET A 167 22.39 -5.11 -5.66
CA MET A 167 23.60 -5.52 -4.93
C MET A 167 24.74 -5.89 -5.88
N ARG A 168 24.44 -6.70 -6.91
CA ARG A 168 25.43 -7.06 -7.93
C ARG A 168 25.98 -5.83 -8.63
N ARG A 169 25.11 -4.87 -8.96
CA ARG A 169 25.48 -3.66 -9.70
C ARG A 169 26.36 -2.71 -8.89
N TYR A 170 25.99 -2.44 -7.64
CA TYR A 170 26.80 -1.62 -6.72
C TYR A 170 28.18 -2.25 -6.52
N ASN A 171 28.25 -3.56 -6.28
CA ASN A 171 29.52 -4.27 -6.14
C ASN A 171 30.40 -4.18 -7.39
N GLN A 172 29.83 -4.35 -8.58
CA GLN A 172 30.56 -4.23 -9.85
C GLN A 172 31.12 -2.82 -10.09
N GLN A 173 30.51 -1.79 -9.52
CA GLN A 173 30.99 -0.41 -9.62
C GLN A 173 31.82 0.04 -8.42
N HIS A 174 32.08 -0.86 -7.45
CA HIS A 174 32.74 -0.53 -6.18
C HIS A 174 32.05 0.61 -5.41
N LYS A 175 30.72 0.66 -5.48
CA LYS A 175 29.86 1.64 -4.78
C LYS A 175 29.02 0.93 -3.73
N LYS A 176 28.45 1.67 -2.77
CA LYS A 176 27.48 1.15 -1.79
C LYS A 176 26.41 2.19 -1.44
N PRO A 177 25.13 1.81 -1.33
CA PRO A 177 24.13 2.69 -0.74
C PRO A 177 24.30 2.77 0.78
N ARG A 178 23.85 3.87 1.38
CA ARG A 178 23.84 4.10 2.84
C ARG A 178 22.50 3.76 3.47
N TRP A 179 21.42 3.87 2.71
CA TRP A 179 20.07 3.63 3.22
C TRP A 179 19.16 3.15 2.11
N LEU A 180 18.19 2.30 2.45
CA LEU A 180 17.10 1.90 1.55
C LEU A 180 15.80 2.55 2.03
N LEU A 181 15.19 3.40 1.22
CA LEU A 181 13.81 3.86 1.41
C LEU A 181 12.89 3.11 0.45
N PHE A 182 12.00 2.29 1.00
CA PHE A 182 10.98 1.59 0.23
C PHE A 182 9.58 2.12 0.57
N VAL A 183 8.94 2.77 -0.41
CA VAL A 183 7.57 3.27 -0.28
C VAL A 183 6.63 2.31 -1.02
N THR A 184 5.58 1.83 -0.36
CA THR A 184 4.74 0.78 -0.94
C THR A 184 3.27 0.92 -0.58
N ILE A 185 2.40 0.62 -1.55
CA ILE A 185 1.06 0.10 -1.27
C ILE A 185 1.25 -1.41 -1.18
N GLY A 186 1.37 -1.92 0.03
CA GLY A 186 1.94 -3.25 0.24
C GLY A 186 1.28 -4.05 1.35
N ALA A 187 1.51 -5.36 1.29
CA ALA A 187 1.04 -6.28 2.31
C ALA A 187 2.09 -6.45 3.41
N SER A 188 1.63 -6.83 4.59
CA SER A 188 2.48 -7.11 5.73
C SER A 188 3.50 -8.24 5.51
N ASP A 189 3.22 -9.18 4.61
CA ASP A 189 4.19 -10.19 4.16
C ASP A 189 5.51 -9.56 3.68
N VAL A 190 5.47 -8.33 3.17
CA VAL A 190 6.65 -7.55 2.77
C VAL A 190 7.55 -7.28 3.97
N LEU A 191 7.00 -6.87 5.10
CA LEU A 191 7.78 -6.52 6.29
C LEU A 191 8.53 -7.75 6.82
N ASP A 192 7.84 -8.88 6.94
CA ASP A 192 8.45 -10.13 7.41
C ASP A 192 9.58 -10.59 6.48
N THR A 193 9.35 -10.46 5.17
CA THR A 193 10.35 -10.80 4.16
C THR A 193 11.57 -9.88 4.20
N MET A 194 11.35 -8.57 4.36
CA MET A 194 12.42 -7.58 4.43
C MET A 194 13.23 -7.69 5.73
N ARG A 195 12.59 -8.03 6.86
CA ARG A 195 13.26 -8.37 8.14
C ARG A 195 14.21 -9.56 7.96
N ALA A 196 13.74 -10.63 7.32
CA ALA A 196 14.60 -11.78 7.03
C ALA A 196 15.77 -11.44 6.09
N TYR A 197 15.62 -10.40 5.26
CA TYR A 197 16.63 -9.98 4.29
C TYR A 197 17.62 -8.92 4.84
N GLU A 198 17.33 -8.33 6.00
CA GLU A 198 18.14 -7.26 6.61
C GLU A 198 19.60 -7.67 6.81
N GLU A 199 19.84 -8.87 7.36
CA GLU A 199 21.21 -9.36 7.58
C GLU A 199 21.98 -9.47 6.25
N THR A 200 21.31 -9.92 5.18
CA THR A 200 21.91 -10.01 3.85
C THR A 200 22.28 -8.63 3.32
N LEU A 201 21.41 -7.63 3.50
CA LEU A 201 21.68 -6.25 3.13
C LEU A 201 22.88 -5.69 3.90
N GLN A 202 22.93 -5.89 5.22
CA GLN A 202 24.04 -5.42 6.07
C GLN A 202 25.37 -6.11 5.74
N GLN A 203 25.37 -7.40 5.42
CA GLN A 203 26.59 -8.11 4.99
C GLN A 203 27.14 -7.54 3.67
N MET A 204 26.25 -7.13 2.77
CA MET A 204 26.63 -6.66 1.42
C MET A 204 27.00 -5.18 1.39
N TRP A 205 26.18 -4.33 2.00
CA TRP A 205 26.33 -2.87 1.97
C TRP A 205 27.03 -2.30 3.21
N GLY A 206 27.18 -3.12 4.26
CA GLY A 206 27.87 -2.79 5.48
C GLY A 206 26.92 -2.63 6.67
N PRO A 207 27.44 -2.74 7.91
CA PRO A 207 26.63 -2.76 9.13
C PRO A 207 25.92 -1.44 9.45
N GLN A 208 26.29 -0.35 8.76
CA GLN A 208 25.67 0.97 8.91
C GLN A 208 24.51 1.19 7.92
N CYS A 209 24.29 0.25 6.98
CA CYS A 209 23.18 0.35 6.05
C CYS A 209 21.90 -0.14 6.72
N GLY A 210 20.94 0.77 6.87
CA GLY A 210 19.60 0.45 7.35
C GLY A 210 18.54 0.61 6.27
N MET A 211 17.28 0.42 6.65
CA MET A 211 16.16 0.61 5.74
C MET A 211 14.95 1.21 6.45
N THR A 212 14.16 1.93 5.65
CA THR A 212 12.86 2.46 6.03
C THR A 212 11.81 1.94 5.06
N ILE A 213 10.75 1.33 5.58
CA ILE A 213 9.60 0.89 4.79
C ILE A 213 8.42 1.80 5.12
N VAL A 214 7.84 2.43 4.11
CA VAL A 214 6.66 3.28 4.25
C VAL A 214 5.48 2.61 3.57
N PHE A 215 4.54 2.10 4.37
CA PHE A 215 3.25 1.61 3.90
C PHE A 215 2.30 2.79 3.70
N ILE A 216 1.71 2.88 2.50
CA ILE A 216 0.69 3.87 2.19
C ILE A 216 -0.64 3.38 2.79
N GLU A 217 -1.20 4.19 3.69
CA GLU A 217 -2.45 4.02 4.45
C GLU A 217 -2.52 2.82 5.42
N GLN A 218 -2.03 1.64 5.02
CA GLN A 218 -2.10 0.41 5.83
C GLN A 218 -1.08 -0.62 5.34
N ALA A 219 -0.53 -1.41 6.27
CA ALA A 219 0.11 -2.69 5.91
C ALA A 219 -0.98 -3.76 5.67
N LEU A 220 -1.38 -3.93 4.41
CA LEU A 220 -2.51 -4.77 4.01
C LEU A 220 -2.25 -6.27 4.28
N SER A 221 -3.27 -7.11 4.15
CA SER A 221 -3.09 -8.57 4.12
C SER A 221 -3.35 -9.11 2.73
N LEU A 222 -2.77 -10.27 2.43
CA LEU A 222 -3.09 -10.99 1.20
C LEU A 222 -4.18 -12.02 1.44
N TYR A 223 -5.09 -12.14 0.49
CA TYR A 223 -5.97 -13.29 0.41
C TYR A 223 -5.15 -14.59 0.28
N LYS A 224 -5.46 -15.60 1.10
CA LYS A 224 -4.71 -16.87 1.19
C LYS A 224 -5.49 -18.09 0.65
N GLY A 225 -6.57 -17.88 -0.13
CA GLY A 225 -7.31 -18.98 -0.77
C GLY A 225 -8.43 -19.58 0.09
N ASP A 226 -9.17 -18.77 0.83
CA ASP A 226 -10.38 -19.24 1.54
C ASP A 226 -11.46 -19.73 0.57
N THR A 227 -11.95 -20.95 0.76
CA THR A 227 -12.91 -21.60 -0.16
C THR A 227 -14.19 -20.79 -0.39
N ALA A 228 -14.59 -19.93 0.56
CA ALA A 228 -15.78 -19.08 0.38
C ALA A 228 -15.61 -18.01 -0.73
N LEU A 229 -14.37 -17.74 -1.15
CA LEU A 229 -14.00 -16.72 -2.13
C LEU A 229 -13.28 -17.31 -3.35
N GLU A 230 -13.33 -18.64 -3.51
CA GLU A 230 -12.76 -19.34 -4.65
C GLU A 230 -13.43 -18.88 -5.96
N GLY A 231 -12.64 -18.67 -7.02
CA GLY A 231 -13.13 -18.17 -8.31
C GLY A 231 -13.44 -16.66 -8.35
N ILE A 232 -13.53 -16.00 -7.20
CA ILE A 232 -13.74 -14.55 -7.09
C ILE A 232 -12.41 -13.82 -6.87
N HIS A 233 -11.51 -14.43 -6.09
CA HIS A 233 -10.26 -13.83 -5.64
C HIS A 233 -9.02 -14.64 -6.02
N LEU A 234 -7.90 -13.94 -6.21
CA LEU A 234 -6.59 -14.52 -6.53
C LEU A 234 -5.69 -14.63 -5.29
N PRO A 235 -5.34 -15.85 -4.83
CA PRO A 235 -4.48 -16.05 -3.68
C PRO A 235 -3.10 -15.40 -3.88
N HIS A 236 -2.56 -14.84 -2.80
CA HIS A 236 -1.25 -14.16 -2.77
C HIS A 236 -1.11 -12.95 -3.70
N THR A 237 -2.25 -12.45 -4.23
CA THR A 237 -2.31 -11.32 -5.15
C THR A 237 -3.27 -10.25 -4.65
N ASP A 238 -4.49 -10.64 -4.27
CA ASP A 238 -5.51 -9.68 -3.84
C ASP A 238 -5.24 -9.17 -2.42
N PHE A 239 -5.25 -7.84 -2.27
CA PHE A 239 -5.01 -7.16 -1.00
C PHE A 239 -6.32 -6.89 -0.26
N PHE A 240 -6.38 -7.32 0.99
CA PHE A 240 -7.49 -7.14 1.91
C PHE A 240 -7.13 -6.15 3.03
N ARG A 241 -8.11 -5.35 3.47
CA ARG A 241 -7.99 -4.38 4.57
C ARG A 241 -8.11 -5.03 5.95
N LYS A 242 -7.47 -6.20 6.09
CA LYS A 242 -7.48 -7.03 7.28
C LYS A 242 -6.07 -7.13 7.85
N GLY A 243 -5.96 -7.32 9.16
CA GLY A 243 -4.68 -7.46 9.85
C GLY A 243 -4.30 -6.16 10.56
N TYR A 244 -3.23 -5.51 10.09
CA TYR A 244 -2.63 -4.33 10.74
C TYR A 244 -3.58 -3.14 10.78
N LEU A 245 -3.37 -2.27 11.77
CA LEU A 245 -4.13 -1.02 11.86
C LEU A 245 -3.82 -0.12 10.66
N SER A 246 -4.87 0.44 10.09
CA SER A 246 -4.85 1.52 9.11
C SER A 246 -4.51 2.85 9.81
N ALA A 247 -4.05 3.84 9.04
CA ALA A 247 -4.06 5.21 9.52
C ALA A 247 -5.49 5.62 9.94
N PRO A 248 -5.70 6.27 11.10
CA PRO A 248 -7.02 6.66 11.59
C PRO A 248 -7.87 7.41 10.57
N GLU A 249 -7.24 8.28 9.78
CA GLU A 249 -7.90 9.08 8.76
C GLU A 249 -8.34 8.25 7.56
N PHE A 250 -7.56 7.23 7.19
CA PHE A 250 -7.94 6.27 6.16
C PHE A 250 -9.04 5.34 6.61
N GLU A 251 -9.00 4.89 7.86
CA GLU A 251 -10.08 4.11 8.45
C GLU A 251 -11.38 4.92 8.40
N TYR A 252 -11.37 6.15 8.92
CA TYR A 252 -12.53 7.03 8.89
C TYR A 252 -13.07 7.25 7.48
N ASP A 253 -12.20 7.58 6.53
CA ASP A 253 -12.55 7.79 5.12
C ASP A 253 -13.16 6.51 4.49
N SER A 254 -12.59 5.34 4.78
CA SER A 254 -13.10 4.05 4.33
C SER A 254 -14.49 3.74 4.91
N LEU A 255 -14.69 4.01 6.21
CA LEU A 255 -15.98 3.79 6.88
C LEU A 255 -17.08 4.71 6.36
N THR A 256 -16.73 5.91 5.87
CA THR A 256 -17.69 6.79 5.19
C THR A 256 -18.12 6.26 3.81
N HIS A 257 -17.39 5.30 3.25
CA HIS A 257 -17.65 4.67 1.95
C HIS A 257 -17.65 3.14 2.06
N PRO A 258 -18.66 2.56 2.74
CA PRO A 258 -18.65 1.16 3.15
C PRO A 258 -18.57 0.15 2.00
N ILE A 259 -19.04 0.53 0.79
CA ILE A 259 -18.92 -0.32 -0.41
C ILE A 259 -17.46 -0.63 -0.74
N SER A 260 -16.52 0.26 -0.40
CA SER A 260 -15.08 0.04 -0.66
C SER A 260 -14.50 -1.19 0.04
N PHE A 261 -15.13 -1.69 1.12
CA PHE A 261 -14.72 -2.93 1.78
C PHE A 261 -15.08 -4.20 1.00
N LEU A 262 -15.97 -4.07 0.00
CA LEU A 262 -16.42 -5.17 -0.85
C LEU A 262 -15.61 -5.27 -2.15
N GLU A 263 -14.77 -4.27 -2.49
CA GLU A 263 -13.95 -4.28 -3.70
C GLU A 263 -12.95 -5.43 -3.73
N GLN A 264 -12.58 -5.92 -4.92
CA GLN A 264 -11.73 -7.11 -5.08
C GLN A 264 -10.43 -7.01 -4.29
N CYS A 265 -9.78 -5.87 -4.43
CA CYS A 265 -8.46 -5.60 -3.95
C CYS A 265 -8.40 -4.14 -3.51
N ALA A 266 -7.70 -3.84 -2.42
CA ALA A 266 -7.60 -2.46 -1.92
C ALA A 266 -6.99 -1.47 -2.93
N ILE A 267 -6.21 -1.94 -3.91
CA ILE A 267 -5.51 -1.10 -4.90
C ILE A 267 -5.78 -1.52 -6.36
N TYR A 268 -6.19 -2.77 -6.61
CA TYR A 268 -6.19 -3.44 -7.93
C TYR A 268 -4.81 -3.43 -8.61
N ASP A 269 -4.69 -3.96 -9.83
CA ASP A 269 -3.42 -3.95 -10.56
C ASP A 269 -3.05 -2.51 -10.95
N GLY A 270 -2.05 -1.94 -10.29
CA GLY A 270 -1.61 -0.57 -10.58
C GLY A 270 -1.04 -0.37 -11.99
N GLY A 271 -0.63 -1.46 -12.67
CA GLY A 271 -0.18 -1.42 -14.05
C GLY A 271 -1.34 -1.17 -15.01
N SER A 272 -2.37 -2.03 -14.98
CA SER A 272 -3.55 -1.89 -15.82
C SER A 272 -4.33 -0.63 -15.44
N ARG A 273 -4.45 -0.32 -14.15
CA ARG A 273 -5.10 0.90 -13.64
C ARG A 273 -4.49 2.18 -14.21
N ALA A 274 -3.17 2.23 -14.38
CA ALA A 274 -2.48 3.41 -14.93
C ALA A 274 -2.40 3.41 -16.46
N PHE A 275 -2.09 2.26 -17.08
CA PHE A 275 -1.66 2.20 -18.47
C PHE A 275 -2.67 1.53 -19.40
N GLU A 276 -3.66 0.82 -18.86
CA GLU A 276 -4.66 0.05 -19.62
C GLU A 276 -6.09 0.34 -19.09
N PRO A 277 -6.48 1.64 -18.96
CA PRO A 277 -7.64 2.05 -18.16
C PRO A 277 -9.00 1.54 -18.67
N ARG A 278 -9.08 1.10 -19.93
CA ARG A 278 -10.31 0.50 -20.49
C ARG A 278 -10.46 -0.95 -20.03
N SER A 279 -9.43 -1.77 -20.26
CA SER A 279 -9.36 -3.15 -19.78
C SER A 279 -9.51 -3.22 -18.27
N TYR A 280 -8.90 -2.28 -17.54
CA TYR A 280 -9.05 -2.14 -16.10
C TYR A 280 -10.52 -1.97 -15.64
N MET A 281 -11.30 -1.16 -16.35
CA MET A 281 -12.72 -0.96 -15.99
C MET A 281 -13.56 -2.21 -16.31
N GLU A 282 -13.19 -2.96 -17.34
CA GLU A 282 -13.78 -4.28 -17.61
C GLU A 282 -13.44 -5.26 -16.49
N GLU A 283 -12.19 -5.33 -16.03
CA GLU A 283 -11.78 -6.15 -14.88
C GLU A 283 -12.56 -5.78 -13.60
N LEU A 284 -12.74 -4.48 -13.34
CA LEU A 284 -13.54 -3.99 -12.22
C LEU A 284 -14.99 -4.47 -12.32
N ARG A 285 -15.62 -4.32 -13.49
CA ARG A 285 -16.99 -4.80 -13.72
C ARG A 285 -17.07 -6.32 -13.55
N ASP A 286 -16.16 -7.06 -14.18
CA ASP A 286 -16.13 -8.52 -14.18
C ASP A 286 -16.00 -9.08 -12.74
N TYR A 287 -15.28 -8.38 -11.86
CA TYR A 287 -15.27 -8.73 -10.43
C TYR A 287 -16.66 -8.64 -9.80
N TRP A 288 -17.35 -7.52 -10.00
CA TRP A 288 -18.66 -7.28 -9.41
C TRP A 288 -19.73 -8.20 -10.01
N GLU A 289 -19.61 -8.59 -11.28
CA GLU A 289 -20.44 -9.63 -11.90
C GLU A 289 -20.21 -10.99 -11.24
N ARG A 290 -18.95 -11.41 -11.04
CA ARG A 290 -18.65 -12.65 -10.31
C ARG A 290 -19.14 -12.62 -8.86
N LEU A 291 -19.01 -11.48 -8.17
CA LEU A 291 -19.52 -11.34 -6.80
C LEU A 291 -21.06 -11.43 -6.77
N LEU A 292 -21.75 -10.85 -7.76
CA LEU A 292 -23.20 -10.97 -7.92
C LEU A 292 -23.64 -12.43 -8.10
N GLU A 293 -22.93 -13.21 -8.92
CA GLU A 293 -23.22 -14.64 -9.11
C GLU A 293 -23.17 -15.44 -7.80
N HIS A 294 -22.33 -15.02 -6.86
CA HIS A 294 -22.17 -15.65 -5.54
C HIS A 294 -23.01 -15.00 -4.43
N ALA A 295 -23.72 -13.90 -4.73
CA ALA A 295 -24.36 -13.07 -3.71
C ALA A 295 -25.46 -13.80 -2.91
N GLN A 296 -26.06 -14.84 -3.49
CA GLN A 296 -27.09 -15.66 -2.81
C GLN A 296 -26.49 -16.70 -1.86
N THR A 297 -25.26 -17.15 -2.10
CA THR A 297 -24.62 -18.25 -1.35
C THR A 297 -23.53 -17.77 -0.40
N LEU A 298 -23.02 -16.56 -0.59
CA LEU A 298 -21.97 -15.95 0.22
C LEU A 298 -22.57 -15.00 1.29
N PRO A 299 -22.55 -15.38 2.59
CA PRO A 299 -23.07 -14.51 3.63
C PRO A 299 -22.21 -13.25 3.81
N MET A 300 -22.87 -12.10 4.01
CA MET A 300 -22.18 -10.81 4.23
C MET A 300 -21.16 -10.87 5.37
N ASP A 301 -21.50 -11.49 6.50
CA ASP A 301 -20.60 -11.64 7.64
C ASP A 301 -19.33 -12.43 7.29
N VAL A 302 -19.44 -13.46 6.44
CA VAL A 302 -18.28 -14.23 5.96
C VAL A 302 -17.39 -13.35 5.09
N LEU A 303 -17.98 -12.68 4.10
CA LEU A 303 -17.27 -11.76 3.20
C LEU A 303 -16.52 -10.67 3.97
N LEU A 304 -17.19 -9.96 4.87
CA LEU A 304 -16.60 -8.88 5.67
C LEU A 304 -15.50 -9.38 6.61
N SER A 305 -15.71 -10.54 7.25
CA SER A 305 -14.72 -11.13 8.15
C SER A 305 -13.44 -11.57 7.43
N LEU A 306 -13.54 -11.94 6.14
CA LEU A 306 -12.39 -12.31 5.33
C LEU A 306 -11.64 -11.07 4.82
N LYS A 307 -12.37 -10.05 4.36
CA LYS A 307 -11.79 -8.89 3.66
C LYS A 307 -11.31 -7.77 4.57
N SER A 308 -11.81 -7.66 5.80
CA SER A 308 -11.55 -6.48 6.62
C SER A 308 -11.64 -6.75 8.12
N ASN A 309 -11.29 -5.73 8.91
CA ASN A 309 -11.54 -5.69 10.35
C ASN A 309 -12.94 -5.12 10.70
N LEU A 310 -13.82 -4.87 9.72
CA LEU A 310 -15.12 -4.20 9.95
C LEU A 310 -16.03 -4.94 10.95
N MET A 311 -15.89 -6.26 11.05
CA MET A 311 -16.63 -7.07 12.01
C MET A 311 -16.27 -6.76 13.47
N ASP A 312 -15.16 -6.07 13.71
CA ASP A 312 -14.73 -5.68 15.06
C ASP A 312 -15.62 -4.59 15.66
N TYR A 313 -16.29 -3.77 14.84
CA TYR A 313 -17.23 -2.74 15.30
C TYR A 313 -18.52 -3.32 15.91
N LYS A 314 -18.76 -4.64 15.82
CA LYS A 314 -19.84 -5.33 16.57
C LYS A 314 -19.52 -5.42 18.07
N ARG A 315 -18.26 -5.32 18.46
CA ARG A 315 -17.83 -5.47 19.86
C ARG A 315 -18.21 -4.24 20.67
N PRO A 316 -18.43 -4.35 21.99
CA PRO A 316 -18.56 -3.19 22.87
C PRO A 316 -17.36 -2.24 22.72
N TYR A 317 -17.58 -0.93 22.87
CA TYR A 317 -16.54 0.10 22.70
C TYR A 317 -15.26 -0.22 23.47
N ASP A 318 -15.36 -0.58 24.75
CA ASP A 318 -14.20 -0.86 25.60
C ASP A 318 -13.37 -2.05 25.09
N GLU A 319 -14.02 -3.09 24.54
CA GLU A 319 -13.34 -4.23 23.93
C GLU A 319 -12.72 -3.87 22.57
N TRP A 320 -13.41 -3.02 21.79
CA TRP A 320 -12.91 -2.54 20.51
C TRP A 320 -11.66 -1.68 20.70
N VAL A 321 -11.66 -0.75 21.67
CA VAL A 321 -10.50 0.08 22.01
C VAL A 321 -9.31 -0.77 22.46
N GLN A 322 -9.53 -1.79 23.30
CA GLN A 322 -8.46 -2.72 23.73
C GLN A 322 -7.81 -3.47 22.55
N ARG A 323 -8.56 -3.70 21.47
CA ARG A 323 -8.02 -4.27 20.23
C ARG A 323 -7.38 -3.22 19.33
N GLY A 324 -7.88 -1.99 19.37
CA GLY A 324 -7.41 -0.82 18.64
C GLY A 324 -6.30 -0.03 19.34
N GLU A 325 -5.66 -0.58 20.37
CA GLU A 325 -4.65 0.07 21.24
C GLU A 325 -3.47 0.76 20.50
N GLY A 326 -3.33 0.58 19.18
CA GLY A 326 -2.35 1.30 18.36
C GLY A 326 -2.83 2.65 17.79
N TRP A 327 -4.10 3.04 17.92
CA TRP A 327 -4.52 4.39 17.54
C TRP A 327 -4.30 5.37 18.68
N HIS A 328 -3.14 6.02 18.70
CA HIS A 328 -2.82 7.09 19.66
C HIS A 328 -3.43 8.44 19.25
N ILE A 329 -4.75 8.48 19.17
CA ILE A 329 -5.56 9.68 18.87
C ILE A 329 -6.43 10.06 20.08
N SER A 330 -7.12 11.19 20.01
CA SER A 330 -8.00 11.61 21.12
C SER A 330 -9.16 10.65 21.34
N GLU A 331 -9.60 10.51 22.59
CA GLU A 331 -10.78 9.70 22.95
C GLU A 331 -12.02 10.10 22.15
N GLN A 332 -12.19 11.39 21.87
CA GLN A 332 -13.27 11.88 21.01
C GLN A 332 -13.17 11.26 19.60
N ARG A 333 -11.98 11.27 19.00
CA ARG A 333 -11.75 10.73 17.65
C ARG A 333 -11.92 9.21 17.60
N LEU A 334 -11.53 8.49 18.67
CA LEU A 334 -11.79 7.06 18.81
C LEU A 334 -13.29 6.76 18.84
N ARG A 335 -14.08 7.55 19.57
CA ARG A 335 -15.55 7.43 19.58
C ARG A 335 -16.16 7.72 18.22
N GLU A 336 -15.73 8.79 17.56
CA GLU A 336 -16.16 9.13 16.20
C GLU A 336 -15.88 7.97 15.22
N LEU A 337 -14.69 7.39 15.26
CA LEU A 337 -14.34 6.21 14.45
C LEU A 337 -15.22 5.00 14.77
N TYR A 338 -15.42 4.70 16.05
CA TYR A 338 -16.22 3.56 16.48
C TYR A 338 -17.69 3.69 16.03
N GLU A 339 -18.31 4.85 16.29
CA GLU A 339 -19.67 5.16 15.85
C GLU A 339 -19.77 5.06 14.33
N LYS A 340 -18.77 5.60 13.61
CA LYS A 340 -18.75 5.51 12.15
C LYS A 340 -18.64 4.09 11.63
N GLY A 341 -17.89 3.24 12.33
CA GLY A 341 -17.77 1.83 12.00
C GLY A 341 -19.06 1.06 12.24
N GLN A 342 -19.80 1.40 13.29
CA GLN A 342 -21.14 0.84 13.52
C GLN A 342 -22.14 1.27 12.43
N GLU A 343 -22.10 2.53 12.01
CA GLU A 343 -22.92 3.02 10.88
C GLU A 343 -22.59 2.27 9.58
N ALA A 344 -21.31 2.15 9.25
CA ALA A 344 -20.84 1.46 8.05
C ALA A 344 -21.28 -0.01 8.03
N LEU A 345 -21.12 -0.70 9.15
CA LEU A 345 -21.53 -2.09 9.30
C LEU A 345 -23.06 -2.24 9.20
N SER A 346 -23.81 -1.37 9.89
CA SER A 346 -25.27 -1.35 9.79
C SER A 346 -25.72 -1.15 8.34
N TYR A 347 -25.11 -0.22 7.60
CA TYR A 347 -25.43 0.02 6.20
C TYR A 347 -25.22 -1.23 5.33
N LEU A 348 -24.10 -1.94 5.51
CA LEU A 348 -23.83 -3.17 4.74
C LEU A 348 -24.76 -4.31 5.12
N HIS A 349 -25.27 -4.35 6.36
CA HIS A 349 -26.23 -5.36 6.80
C HIS A 349 -27.68 -5.05 6.46
N THR A 350 -28.05 -3.78 6.23
CA THR A 350 -29.41 -3.41 5.81
C THR A 350 -29.69 -3.72 4.35
N HIS A 351 -28.66 -3.97 3.54
CA HIS A 351 -28.77 -4.33 2.14
C HIS A 351 -28.33 -5.78 1.93
N SER A 352 -28.98 -6.48 1.00
CA SER A 352 -28.46 -7.75 0.53
C SER A 352 -27.19 -7.53 -0.31
N LEU A 353 -26.30 -8.52 -0.32
CA LEU A 353 -25.11 -8.48 -1.18
C LEU A 353 -25.50 -8.33 -2.66
N GLN A 354 -26.62 -8.93 -3.06
CA GLN A 354 -27.16 -8.80 -4.41
C GLN A 354 -27.50 -7.34 -4.75
N GLU A 355 -28.26 -6.65 -3.91
CA GLU A 355 -28.64 -5.24 -4.12
C GLU A 355 -27.39 -4.34 -4.22
N LEU A 356 -26.39 -4.57 -3.36
CA LEU A 356 -25.15 -3.79 -3.38
C LEU A 356 -24.37 -4.01 -4.69
N CYS A 357 -24.26 -5.26 -5.15
CA CYS A 357 -23.62 -5.59 -6.42
C CYS A 357 -24.35 -4.96 -7.62
N GLU A 358 -25.68 -5.05 -7.67
CA GLU A 358 -26.48 -4.45 -8.73
C GLU A 358 -26.32 -2.93 -8.78
N GLN A 359 -26.37 -2.25 -7.63
CA GLN A 359 -26.13 -0.80 -7.53
C GLN A 359 -24.72 -0.43 -8.00
N ARG A 360 -23.72 -1.23 -7.61
CA ARG A 360 -22.32 -0.96 -7.96
C ARG A 360 -22.05 -1.17 -9.44
N LEU A 361 -22.60 -2.24 -10.03
CA LEU A 361 -22.52 -2.48 -11.47
C LEU A 361 -23.17 -1.34 -12.26
N TYR A 362 -24.36 -0.89 -11.86
CA TYR A 362 -24.99 0.27 -12.48
C TYR A 362 -24.10 1.51 -12.44
N ALA A 363 -23.47 1.81 -11.30
CA ALA A 363 -22.55 2.94 -11.17
C ALA A 363 -21.32 2.81 -12.09
N ILE A 364 -20.74 1.60 -12.18
CA ILE A 364 -19.61 1.31 -13.08
C ILE A 364 -20.03 1.52 -14.54
N GLU A 365 -21.19 1.01 -14.94
CA GLU A 365 -21.72 1.16 -16.31
C GLU A 365 -21.93 2.62 -16.70
N GLN A 366 -22.46 3.45 -15.80
CA GLN A 366 -22.61 4.89 -16.06
C GLN A 366 -21.25 5.54 -16.35
N GLN A 367 -20.24 5.24 -15.54
CA GLN A 367 -18.89 5.77 -15.75
C GLN A 367 -18.25 5.25 -17.04
N MET A 368 -18.43 3.97 -17.38
CA MET A 368 -17.94 3.41 -18.65
C MET A 368 -18.65 4.06 -19.86
N GLY A 369 -19.93 4.40 -19.74
CA GLY A 369 -20.72 5.06 -20.78
C GLY A 369 -20.28 6.50 -21.08
N HIS A 370 -19.77 7.23 -20.08
CA HIS A 370 -19.29 8.61 -20.24
C HIS A 370 -17.95 8.73 -20.98
N HIS A 371 -17.25 7.63 -21.26
CA HIS A 371 -15.94 7.62 -21.91
C HIS A 371 -15.91 6.90 -23.26
N ARG A 372 -17.07 6.72 -23.92
CA ARG A 372 -17.17 6.20 -25.29
C ARG A 372 -16.87 7.25 -26.35
#